data_AF-A0A3C1PBC1-F1
#
_entry.id   AF-A0A3C1PBC1-F1
#
_cell.length_a   1.000
_cell.length_b   1.000
_cell.length_c   1.000
_cell.angle_alpha   90.00
_cell.angle_beta   90.00
_cell.angle_gamma   90.00
#
_symmetry.space_group_name_H-M   'P 1'
#
loop_
_entity.id
_entity.type
_entity.pdbx_description
1 polymer ?
#
loop_
_entity_poly.entity_id
_entity_poly.type
_entity_poly.pdbx_seq_one_letter_code
_entity_poly.pdbx_strand_id
1 'polypeptide(L)'
;MDEETLLEQYRAGQKNFKGINLRNAELSRADLIGANLSGSDLQGSNFVLAYLNGTNFSRANLRGVRFNGAILNKANLSSANLNDAEFHGTNLQGADFRKANLSLANLLDANLIQADLRGANLQGADLRGACLRGANLRYEPRIYESVNLRGADLRGTDLQGVNLTGADLTRANLSGANLTETVLKGAILTQANFSQANLQSAFLTEANLTEANLIGANLKKVKLERAILIDAQLPGVQLCDAILADAQLSNANLSNTDLSRANLVRADLTRTNMNGANLTQADLTDASVARTNLRNANLSYTYLTRVEFSSANTAGAILHGAIMPNGEIHD
;
A
#
# COMPACT_ATOMS: atom_id res chain seq x y z
N MET A 1 40.03 -5.08 9.77
CA MET A 1 40.39 -5.03 8.35
C MET A 1 39.88 -3.69 7.87
N ASP A 2 40.71 -2.90 7.23
CA ASP A 2 40.31 -1.62 6.61
C ASP A 2 39.81 -1.83 5.17
N GLU A 3 39.27 -0.77 4.58
CA GLU A 3 38.73 -0.76 3.22
C GLU A 3 39.77 -1.07 2.15
N GLU A 4 41.01 -0.59 2.28
CA GLU A 4 42.08 -0.84 1.32
C GLU A 4 42.42 -2.33 1.27
N THR A 5 42.61 -2.95 2.44
CA THR A 5 42.87 -4.39 2.56
C THR A 5 41.73 -5.21 1.97
N LEU A 6 40.47 -4.81 2.22
CA LEU A 6 39.32 -5.49 1.63
C LEU A 6 39.35 -5.43 0.10
N LEU A 7 39.59 -4.25 -0.47
CA LEU A 7 39.59 -4.06 -1.92
C LEU A 7 40.75 -4.81 -2.60
N GLU A 8 41.93 -4.84 -1.98
CA GLU A 8 43.06 -5.64 -2.45
C GLU A 8 42.76 -7.14 -2.44
N GLN A 9 42.23 -7.65 -1.32
CA GLN A 9 41.86 -9.07 -1.22
C GLN A 9 40.75 -9.43 -2.23
N TYR A 10 39.77 -8.53 -2.44
CA TYR A 10 38.72 -8.74 -3.43
C TYR A 10 39.28 -8.83 -4.85
N ARG A 11 40.22 -7.94 -5.21
CA ARG A 11 40.92 -7.97 -6.50
C ARG A 11 41.78 -9.22 -6.66
N ALA A 12 42.32 -9.77 -5.57
CA ALA A 12 43.02 -11.04 -5.54
C ALA A 12 42.09 -12.27 -5.64
N GLY A 13 40.78 -12.07 -5.75
CA GLY A 13 39.78 -13.13 -5.95
C GLY A 13 39.08 -13.59 -4.67
N GLN A 14 39.44 -13.06 -3.49
CA GLN A 14 38.71 -13.36 -2.26
C GLN A 14 37.30 -12.79 -2.34
N LYS A 15 36.30 -13.59 -1.97
CA LYS A 15 34.89 -13.14 -1.90
C LYS A 15 34.31 -13.23 -0.50
N ASN A 16 34.95 -13.97 0.40
CA ASN A 16 34.41 -14.19 1.75
C ASN A 16 34.96 -13.19 2.77
N PHE A 17 34.13 -12.24 3.14
CA PHE A 17 34.39 -11.16 4.09
C PHE A 17 33.37 -11.17 5.23
N LYS A 18 32.91 -12.37 5.63
CA LYS A 18 31.87 -12.53 6.64
C LYS A 18 32.31 -11.96 7.99
N GLY A 19 31.43 -11.20 8.63
CA GLY A 19 31.60 -10.75 10.02
C GLY A 19 32.70 -9.71 10.23
N ILE A 20 33.20 -9.08 9.17
CA ILE A 20 34.24 -8.07 9.31
C ILE A 20 33.66 -6.77 9.88
N ASN A 21 34.54 -5.94 10.42
CA ASN A 21 34.20 -4.60 10.89
C ASN A 21 34.78 -3.57 9.92
N LEU A 22 33.89 -2.81 9.29
CA LEU A 22 34.14 -1.75 8.31
C LEU A 22 33.21 -0.56 8.59
N ARG A 23 33.03 -0.22 9.89
CA ARG A 23 32.26 0.96 10.28
C ARG A 23 32.86 2.21 9.66
N ASN A 24 32.00 3.06 9.08
CA ASN A 24 32.38 4.29 8.40
C ASN A 24 33.40 4.12 7.25
N ALA A 25 33.57 2.90 6.73
CA ALA A 25 34.48 2.66 5.62
C ALA A 25 34.02 3.43 4.36
N GLU A 26 34.99 3.98 3.62
CA GLU A 26 34.75 4.71 2.38
C GLU A 26 34.90 3.78 1.16
N LEU A 27 33.79 3.18 0.73
CA LEU A 27 33.69 2.20 -0.36
C LEU A 27 32.87 2.73 -1.55
N SER A 28 32.86 4.05 -1.73
CA SER A 28 32.18 4.67 -2.86
C SER A 28 32.74 4.16 -4.19
N ARG A 29 31.86 3.85 -5.14
CA ARG A 29 32.21 3.27 -6.45
C ARG A 29 32.97 1.93 -6.40
N ALA A 30 33.06 1.28 -5.25
CA ALA A 30 33.71 -0.02 -5.13
C ALA A 30 32.98 -1.08 -5.98
N ASP A 31 33.75 -2.00 -6.57
CA ASP A 31 33.21 -3.24 -7.13
C ASP A 31 33.34 -4.34 -6.09
N LEU A 32 32.19 -4.80 -5.58
CA LEU A 32 32.09 -5.87 -4.60
C LEU A 32 30.98 -6.85 -5.00
N ILE A 33 30.77 -7.02 -6.31
CA ILE A 33 29.79 -7.96 -6.87
C ILE A 33 30.01 -9.36 -6.29
N GLY A 34 28.94 -9.97 -5.78
CA GLY A 34 28.95 -11.31 -5.21
C GLY A 34 29.79 -11.48 -3.94
N ALA A 35 30.32 -10.41 -3.35
CA ALA A 35 31.04 -10.50 -2.08
C ALA A 35 30.11 -10.97 -0.96
N ASN A 36 30.66 -11.75 -0.03
CA ASN A 36 29.97 -12.16 1.18
C ASN A 36 30.38 -11.26 2.34
N LEU A 37 29.53 -10.28 2.66
CA LEU A 37 29.65 -9.37 3.79
C LEU A 37 28.61 -9.71 4.88
N SER A 38 28.09 -10.94 4.91
CA SER A 38 27.08 -11.34 5.89
C SER A 38 27.58 -11.17 7.33
N GLY A 39 26.70 -10.70 8.22
CA GLY A 39 27.00 -10.47 9.62
C GLY A 39 28.07 -9.40 9.90
N SER A 40 28.51 -8.65 8.89
CA SER A 40 29.53 -7.61 9.06
C SER A 40 28.95 -6.38 9.75
N ASP A 41 29.81 -5.62 10.43
CA ASP A 41 29.47 -4.28 10.93
C ASP A 41 29.92 -3.22 9.92
N LEU A 42 28.96 -2.64 9.23
CA LEU A 42 29.09 -1.68 8.14
C LEU A 42 28.35 -0.37 8.47
N GLN A 43 28.08 -0.11 9.76
CA GLN A 43 27.39 1.09 10.19
C GLN A 43 28.09 2.36 9.66
N GLY A 44 27.31 3.26 9.07
CA GLY A 44 27.80 4.54 8.55
C GLY A 44 28.73 4.45 7.33
N SER A 45 28.99 3.24 6.81
CA SER A 45 29.86 3.08 5.64
C SER A 45 29.25 3.70 4.38
N ASN A 46 30.12 4.10 3.46
CA ASN A 46 29.76 4.75 2.21
C ASN A 46 29.91 3.79 1.04
N PHE A 47 28.81 3.45 0.39
CA PHE A 47 28.74 2.66 -0.85
C PHE A 47 28.10 3.43 -1.99
N VAL A 48 28.14 4.77 -1.95
CA VAL A 48 27.57 5.62 -3.02
C VAL A 48 28.13 5.20 -4.38
N LEU A 49 27.24 4.95 -5.34
CA LEU A 49 27.55 4.48 -6.69
C LEU A 49 28.36 3.17 -6.78
N ALA A 50 28.38 2.34 -5.72
CA ALA A 50 29.07 1.05 -5.73
C ALA A 50 28.34 -0.02 -6.55
N TYR A 51 29.08 -1.01 -7.04
CA TYR A 51 28.57 -2.18 -7.75
C TYR A 51 28.50 -3.37 -6.78
N LEU A 52 27.28 -3.75 -6.42
CA LEU A 52 26.97 -4.67 -5.31
C LEU A 52 25.95 -5.73 -5.71
N ASN A 53 25.89 -6.06 -7.00
CA ASN A 53 24.97 -7.07 -7.52
C ASN A 53 25.25 -8.43 -6.84
N GLY A 54 24.21 -9.07 -6.32
CA GLY A 54 24.30 -10.37 -5.65
C GLY A 54 25.15 -10.39 -4.38
N THR A 55 25.58 -9.23 -3.86
CA THR A 55 26.36 -9.15 -2.61
C THR A 55 25.50 -9.63 -1.44
N ASN A 56 26.10 -10.44 -0.57
CA ASN A 56 25.41 -10.95 0.61
C ASN A 56 25.70 -10.06 1.81
N PHE A 57 24.69 -9.27 2.20
CA PHE A 57 24.63 -8.44 3.40
C PHE A 57 23.73 -9.03 4.48
N SER A 58 23.33 -10.30 4.38
CA SER A 58 22.40 -10.90 5.35
C SER A 58 22.92 -10.76 6.78
N ARG A 59 22.03 -10.34 7.69
CA ARG A 59 22.34 -10.10 9.11
C ARG A 59 23.43 -9.06 9.38
N ALA A 60 23.86 -8.28 8.38
CA ALA A 60 24.83 -7.22 8.58
C ALA A 60 24.21 -6.05 9.36
N ASN A 61 25.04 -5.34 10.12
CA ASN A 61 24.67 -4.04 10.68
C ASN A 61 25.00 -2.95 9.66
N LEU A 62 23.97 -2.39 9.04
CA LEU A 62 24.03 -1.39 7.97
C LEU A 62 23.30 -0.10 8.39
N ARG A 63 23.21 0.17 9.70
CA ARG A 63 22.57 1.39 10.20
C ARG A 63 23.27 2.62 9.61
N GLY A 64 22.50 3.56 9.04
CA GLY A 64 23.05 4.79 8.47
C GLY A 64 24.00 4.59 7.27
N VAL A 65 24.00 3.41 6.63
CA VAL A 65 24.80 3.16 5.44
C VAL A 65 24.33 4.04 4.28
N ARG A 66 25.26 4.46 3.41
CA ARG A 66 24.93 5.24 2.20
C ARG A 66 25.05 4.39 0.95
N PHE A 67 23.93 3.99 0.36
CA PHE A 67 23.82 3.27 -0.91
C PHE A 67 23.33 4.14 -2.08
N ASN A 68 23.33 5.46 -1.96
CA ASN A 68 22.77 6.36 -2.98
C ASN A 68 23.34 6.06 -4.38
N GLY A 69 22.45 5.80 -5.34
CA GLY A 69 22.79 5.44 -6.72
C GLY A 69 23.57 4.13 -6.90
N ALA A 70 23.76 3.32 -5.86
CA ALA A 70 24.43 2.03 -5.95
C ALA A 70 23.58 0.99 -6.70
N ILE A 71 24.22 -0.08 -7.14
CA ILE A 71 23.56 -1.18 -7.86
C ILE A 71 23.60 -2.45 -7.00
N LEU A 72 22.48 -2.77 -6.36
CA LEU A 72 22.27 -3.88 -5.42
C LEU A 72 21.29 -4.92 -5.97
N ASN A 73 21.22 -5.11 -7.30
CA ASN A 73 20.29 -6.10 -7.86
C ASN A 73 20.57 -7.49 -7.30
N LYS A 74 19.51 -8.17 -6.86
CA LYS A 74 19.56 -9.50 -6.24
C LYS A 74 20.50 -9.60 -5.02
N ALA A 75 20.85 -8.47 -4.40
CA ALA A 75 21.60 -8.49 -3.15
C ALA A 75 20.76 -9.15 -2.05
N ASN A 76 21.43 -9.88 -1.15
CA ASN A 76 20.78 -10.48 0.00
C ASN A 76 20.94 -9.56 1.22
N LEU A 77 19.89 -8.84 1.59
CA LEU A 77 19.81 -7.95 2.74
C LEU A 77 18.91 -8.54 3.84
N SER A 78 18.64 -9.86 3.78
CA SER A 78 17.72 -10.51 4.71
C SER A 78 18.21 -10.39 6.15
N SER A 79 17.30 -10.01 7.04
CA SER A 79 17.58 -9.77 8.47
C SER A 79 18.69 -8.74 8.74
N ALA A 80 19.06 -7.91 7.77
CA ALA A 80 20.00 -6.82 7.98
C ALA A 80 19.36 -5.68 8.78
N ASN A 81 20.17 -4.97 9.56
CA ASN A 81 19.75 -3.74 10.21
C ASN A 81 20.07 -2.55 9.31
N LEU A 82 19.06 -1.98 8.67
CA LEU A 82 19.12 -0.87 7.71
C LEU A 82 18.40 0.37 8.24
N ASN A 83 18.25 0.49 9.57
CA ASN A 83 17.63 1.68 10.14
C ASN A 83 18.41 2.92 9.71
N ASP A 84 17.68 3.93 9.23
CA ASP A 84 18.26 5.21 8.79
C ASP A 84 19.21 5.08 7.57
N ALA A 85 19.13 3.99 6.81
CA ALA A 85 19.94 3.79 5.61
C ALA A 85 19.49 4.68 4.44
N GLU A 86 20.44 5.13 3.62
CA GLU A 86 20.18 5.96 2.44
C GLU A 86 20.25 5.13 1.15
N PHE A 87 19.13 5.01 0.45
CA PHE A 87 18.93 4.27 -0.79
C PHE A 87 18.41 5.15 -1.94
N HIS A 88 18.69 6.46 -1.91
CA HIS A 88 18.16 7.36 -2.94
C HIS A 88 18.64 6.95 -4.33
N GLY A 89 17.70 6.70 -5.24
CA GLY A 89 17.98 6.27 -6.62
C GLY A 89 18.72 4.94 -6.75
N THR A 90 18.75 4.11 -5.70
CA THR A 90 19.45 2.81 -5.72
C THR A 90 18.69 1.79 -6.56
N ASN A 91 19.42 0.95 -7.30
CA ASN A 91 18.84 -0.19 -8.00
C ASN A 91 18.81 -1.43 -7.10
N LEU A 92 17.63 -1.85 -6.66
CA LEU A 92 17.37 -2.95 -5.72
C LEU A 92 16.52 -4.05 -6.37
N GLN A 93 16.55 -4.17 -7.70
CA GLN A 93 15.70 -5.12 -8.40
C GLN A 93 15.97 -6.55 -7.93
N GLY A 94 14.91 -7.23 -7.47
CA GLY A 94 14.99 -8.60 -6.96
C GLY A 94 15.82 -8.77 -5.68
N ALA A 95 16.14 -7.70 -4.97
CA ALA A 95 16.84 -7.78 -3.69
C ALA A 95 15.97 -8.46 -2.63
N ASP A 96 16.62 -9.16 -1.70
CA ASP A 96 15.97 -9.86 -0.59
C ASP A 96 16.09 -9.04 0.69
N PHE A 97 14.98 -8.47 1.15
CA PHE A 97 14.84 -7.71 2.39
C PHE A 97 14.05 -8.46 3.45
N ARG A 98 13.87 -9.77 3.34
CA ARG A 98 13.06 -10.52 4.30
C ARG A 98 13.56 -10.31 5.72
N LYS A 99 12.64 -9.90 6.61
CA LYS A 99 12.93 -9.58 8.02
C LYS A 99 13.95 -8.45 8.24
N ALA A 100 14.28 -7.66 7.21
CA ALA A 100 15.19 -6.53 7.35
C ALA A 100 14.52 -5.38 8.10
N ASN A 101 15.32 -4.63 8.86
CA ASN A 101 14.86 -3.41 9.51
C ASN A 101 15.20 -2.19 8.65
N LEU A 102 14.25 -1.70 7.86
CA LEU A 102 14.34 -0.50 7.01
C LEU A 102 13.64 0.72 7.65
N SER A 103 13.38 0.70 8.96
CA SER A 103 12.71 1.83 9.62
C SER A 103 13.50 3.12 9.41
N LEU A 104 12.78 4.20 9.08
CA LEU A 104 13.34 5.52 8.75
C LEU A 104 14.32 5.54 7.57
N ALA A 105 14.43 4.46 6.78
CA ALA A 105 15.28 4.46 5.59
C ALA A 105 14.75 5.41 4.51
N ASN A 106 15.66 6.03 3.77
CA ASN A 106 15.34 6.84 2.60
C ASN A 106 15.45 6.00 1.33
N LEU A 107 14.32 5.61 0.75
CA LEU A 107 14.18 4.85 -0.50
C LEU A 107 13.62 5.73 -1.64
N LEU A 108 13.78 7.06 -1.56
CA LEU A 108 13.33 8.00 -2.59
C LEU A 108 13.85 7.59 -3.96
N ASP A 109 12.95 7.41 -4.93
CA ASP A 109 13.24 6.99 -6.32
C ASP A 109 13.97 5.63 -6.44
N ALA A 110 13.97 4.79 -5.40
CA ALA A 110 14.60 3.47 -5.46
C ALA A 110 13.83 2.51 -6.38
N ASN A 111 14.57 1.67 -7.10
CA ASN A 111 13.99 0.59 -7.91
C ASN A 111 13.91 -0.71 -7.11
N LEU A 112 12.73 -1.04 -6.59
CA LEU A 112 12.43 -2.22 -5.79
C LEU A 112 11.63 -3.27 -6.57
N ILE A 113 11.66 -3.22 -7.90
CA ILE A 113 10.94 -4.18 -8.75
C ILE A 113 11.29 -5.61 -8.35
N GLN A 114 10.27 -6.44 -8.11
CA GLN A 114 10.41 -7.85 -7.71
C GLN A 114 11.19 -8.10 -6.41
N ALA A 115 11.44 -7.08 -5.59
CA ALA A 115 12.09 -7.27 -4.30
C ALA A 115 11.20 -8.08 -3.33
N ASP A 116 11.82 -8.84 -2.43
CA ASP A 116 11.13 -9.60 -1.40
C ASP A 116 11.24 -8.89 -0.05
N LEU A 117 10.14 -8.33 0.42
CA LEU A 117 10.05 -7.48 1.62
C LEU A 117 9.23 -8.16 2.73
N ARG A 118 8.98 -9.48 2.63
CA ARG A 118 8.17 -10.19 3.64
C ARG A 118 8.77 -10.08 5.04
N GLY A 119 7.94 -9.63 5.98
CA GLY A 119 8.33 -9.39 7.37
C GLY A 119 9.33 -8.25 7.58
N ALA A 120 9.57 -7.41 6.56
CA ALA A 120 10.41 -6.22 6.73
C ALA A 120 9.70 -5.16 7.58
N ASN A 121 10.48 -4.35 8.29
CA ASN A 121 10.01 -3.17 8.99
C ASN A 121 10.38 -1.91 8.19
N LEU A 122 9.41 -1.24 7.58
CA LEU A 122 9.53 0.03 6.86
C LEU A 122 8.84 1.19 7.60
N GLN A 123 8.67 1.09 8.92
CA GLN A 123 8.04 2.14 9.70
C GLN A 123 8.72 3.49 9.47
N GLY A 124 7.94 4.49 9.07
CA GLY A 124 8.41 5.85 8.79
C GLY A 124 9.43 5.98 7.67
N ALA A 125 9.61 4.96 6.83
CA ALA A 125 10.49 5.04 5.68
C ALA A 125 9.94 6.00 4.61
N ASP A 126 10.84 6.62 3.84
CA ASP A 126 10.50 7.47 2.71
C ASP A 126 10.63 6.66 1.41
N LEU A 127 9.51 6.32 0.77
CA LEU A 127 9.44 5.57 -0.48
C LEU A 127 8.88 6.40 -1.64
N ARG A 128 8.92 7.73 -1.53
CA ARG A 128 8.40 8.62 -2.57
C ARG A 128 9.04 8.30 -3.92
N GLY A 129 8.23 8.25 -4.98
CA GLY A 129 8.70 7.95 -6.34
C GLY A 129 9.31 6.56 -6.55
N ALA A 130 9.42 5.72 -5.51
CA ALA A 130 9.98 4.38 -5.65
C ALA A 130 9.10 3.49 -6.54
N CYS A 131 9.71 2.53 -7.21
CA CYS A 131 9.01 1.55 -8.04
C CYS A 131 9.05 0.17 -7.38
N LEU A 132 7.90 -0.31 -6.92
CA LEU A 132 7.77 -1.62 -6.24
C LEU A 132 7.06 -2.66 -7.11
N ARG A 133 6.88 -2.45 -8.42
CA ARG A 133 6.11 -3.38 -9.27
C ARG A 133 6.55 -4.83 -9.08
N GLY A 134 5.58 -5.68 -8.76
CA GLY A 134 5.81 -7.12 -8.51
C GLY A 134 6.59 -7.45 -7.24
N ALA A 135 6.88 -6.48 -6.37
CA ALA A 135 7.46 -6.73 -5.05
C ALA A 135 6.50 -7.55 -4.17
N ASN A 136 7.07 -8.39 -3.31
CA ASN A 136 6.32 -9.27 -2.43
C ASN A 136 6.36 -8.77 -0.99
N LEU A 137 5.24 -8.26 -0.49
CA LEU A 137 5.03 -7.80 0.90
C LEU A 137 3.96 -8.65 1.60
N ARG A 138 3.64 -9.83 1.06
CA ARG A 138 2.56 -10.69 1.57
C ARG A 138 2.83 -11.13 3.01
N TYR A 139 1.83 -10.96 3.87
CA TYR A 139 1.82 -11.57 5.19
C TYR A 139 1.66 -13.10 5.10
N GLU A 140 2.55 -13.83 5.77
CA GLU A 140 2.51 -15.29 5.89
C GLU A 140 2.61 -15.65 7.39
N PRO A 141 1.49 -15.75 8.12
CA PRO A 141 1.44 -15.76 9.59
C PRO A 141 2.25 -16.88 10.26
N ARG A 142 2.58 -17.95 9.53
CA ARG A 142 3.37 -19.08 10.04
C ARG A 142 4.88 -18.87 9.91
N ILE A 143 5.31 -17.86 9.16
CA ILE A 143 6.72 -17.70 8.72
C ILE A 143 7.25 -16.28 9.01
N TYR A 144 6.43 -15.27 8.73
CA TYR A 144 6.80 -13.86 8.80
C TYR A 144 5.79 -13.09 9.65
N GLU A 145 6.28 -12.09 10.38
CA GLU A 145 5.43 -11.02 10.89
C GLU A 145 4.85 -10.21 9.71
N SER A 146 3.78 -9.46 9.97
CA SER A 146 3.23 -8.54 8.97
C SER A 146 4.26 -7.47 8.61
N VAL A 147 4.28 -7.05 7.35
CA VAL A 147 5.11 -5.92 6.93
C VAL A 147 4.60 -4.64 7.59
N ASN A 148 5.49 -3.96 8.29
CA ASN A 148 5.18 -2.72 8.99
C ASN A 148 5.54 -1.52 8.12
N LEU A 149 4.53 -0.83 7.60
CA LEU A 149 4.62 0.40 6.81
C LEU A 149 3.98 1.59 7.55
N ARG A 150 3.84 1.50 8.88
CA ARG A 150 3.18 2.53 9.68
C ARG A 150 3.88 3.87 9.50
N GLY A 151 3.10 4.89 9.12
CA GLY A 151 3.61 6.24 8.90
C GLY A 151 4.61 6.38 7.75
N ALA A 152 4.78 5.37 6.89
CA ALA A 152 5.65 5.48 5.72
C ALA A 152 5.13 6.53 4.72
N ASP A 153 6.04 7.22 4.06
CA ASP A 153 5.73 8.15 2.98
C ASP A 153 5.82 7.44 1.63
N LEU A 154 4.68 7.10 1.05
CA LEU A 154 4.51 6.37 -0.20
C LEU A 154 3.93 7.28 -1.30
N ARG A 155 4.15 8.60 -1.21
CA ARG A 155 3.59 9.54 -2.20
C ARG A 155 4.15 9.29 -3.58
N GLY A 156 3.27 9.15 -4.56
CA GLY A 156 3.65 8.91 -5.95
C GLY A 156 4.39 7.58 -6.20
N THR A 157 4.43 6.68 -5.21
CA THR A 157 5.05 5.36 -5.37
C THR A 157 4.28 4.51 -6.37
N ASP A 158 4.98 3.72 -7.18
CA ASP A 158 4.37 2.75 -8.08
C ASP A 158 4.25 1.38 -7.41
N LEU A 159 3.04 1.08 -6.93
CA LEU A 159 2.66 -0.15 -6.24
C LEU A 159 1.82 -1.08 -7.14
N GLN A 160 1.85 -0.89 -8.47
CA GLN A 160 1.03 -1.68 -9.39
C GLN A 160 1.28 -3.19 -9.20
N GLY A 161 0.20 -3.93 -8.95
CA GLY A 161 0.23 -5.39 -8.79
C GLY A 161 0.98 -5.89 -7.55
N VAL A 162 1.37 -5.02 -6.62
CA VAL A 162 2.08 -5.40 -5.40
C VAL A 162 1.16 -6.20 -4.48
N ASN A 163 1.72 -7.21 -3.80
CA ASN A 163 1.00 -7.96 -2.78
C ASN A 163 1.32 -7.42 -1.38
N LEU A 164 0.39 -6.65 -0.81
CA LEU A 164 0.37 -6.07 0.54
C LEU A 164 -0.65 -6.79 1.46
N THR A 165 -0.97 -8.06 1.18
CA THR A 165 -1.92 -8.84 2.01
C THR A 165 -1.51 -8.78 3.48
N GLY A 166 -2.41 -8.31 4.35
CA GLY A 166 -2.20 -8.24 5.80
C GLY A 166 -1.19 -7.20 6.29
N ALA A 167 -0.62 -6.36 5.42
CA ALA A 167 0.36 -5.33 5.80
C ALA A 167 -0.27 -4.26 6.71
N ASP A 168 0.52 -3.68 7.61
CA ASP A 168 0.11 -2.54 8.44
C ASP A 168 0.61 -1.23 7.82
N LEU A 169 -0.31 -0.49 7.20
CA LEU A 169 -0.08 0.85 6.64
C LEU A 169 -0.80 1.94 7.45
N THR A 170 -1.03 1.72 8.76
CA THR A 170 -1.66 2.72 9.62
C THR A 170 -0.95 4.07 9.47
N ARG A 171 -1.72 5.13 9.17
CA ARG A 171 -1.21 6.50 8.95
C ARG A 171 -0.17 6.65 7.83
N ALA A 172 -0.03 5.68 6.93
CA ALA A 172 0.84 5.83 5.78
C ALA A 172 0.28 6.88 4.80
N ASN A 173 1.16 7.59 4.11
CA ASN A 173 0.79 8.57 3.11
C ASN A 173 0.97 8.01 1.69
N LEU A 174 -0.11 7.54 1.09
CA LEU A 174 -0.18 6.99 -0.27
C LEU A 174 -0.75 8.00 -1.29
N SER A 175 -0.71 9.30 -0.98
CA SER A 175 -1.32 10.29 -1.89
C SER A 175 -0.64 10.30 -3.26
N GLY A 176 -1.45 10.28 -4.31
CA GLY A 176 -0.99 10.19 -5.70
C GLY A 176 -0.30 8.86 -6.08
N ALA A 177 -0.26 7.85 -5.22
CA ALA A 177 0.35 6.57 -5.53
C ALA A 177 -0.45 5.78 -6.59
N ASN A 178 0.26 4.95 -7.36
CA ASN A 178 -0.36 4.00 -8.27
C ASN A 178 -0.54 2.64 -7.59
N LEU A 179 -1.76 2.32 -7.19
CA LEU A 179 -2.18 1.05 -6.59
C LEU A 179 -3.06 0.20 -7.53
N THR A 180 -2.92 0.40 -8.84
CA THR A 180 -3.69 -0.38 -9.82
C THR A 180 -3.40 -1.88 -9.61
N GLU A 181 -4.45 -2.68 -9.48
CA GLU A 181 -4.37 -4.14 -9.29
C GLU A 181 -3.57 -4.59 -8.04
N THR A 182 -3.30 -3.69 -7.08
CA THR A 182 -2.62 -4.04 -5.82
C THR A 182 -3.50 -4.95 -4.96
N VAL A 183 -2.89 -5.94 -4.30
CA VAL A 183 -3.58 -6.83 -3.35
C VAL A 183 -3.36 -6.35 -1.92
N LEU A 184 -4.42 -5.82 -1.31
CA LEU A 184 -4.48 -5.25 0.04
C LEU A 184 -5.42 -6.04 0.95
N LYS A 185 -5.67 -7.33 0.64
CA LYS A 185 -6.59 -8.18 1.41
C LYS A 185 -6.19 -8.18 2.89
N GLY A 186 -7.14 -7.84 3.76
CA GLY A 186 -6.93 -7.81 5.21
C GLY A 186 -5.86 -6.82 5.70
N ALA A 187 -5.44 -5.87 4.86
CA ALA A 187 -4.47 -4.85 5.26
C ALA A 187 -5.08 -3.88 6.29
N ILE A 188 -4.22 -3.36 7.18
CA ILE A 188 -4.59 -2.33 8.16
C ILE A 188 -4.24 -0.97 7.56
N LEU A 189 -5.26 -0.21 7.18
CA LEU A 189 -5.18 1.07 6.48
C LEU A 189 -5.80 2.21 7.31
N THR A 190 -5.92 2.01 8.62
CA THR A 190 -6.55 2.99 9.52
C THR A 190 -5.82 4.33 9.43
N GLN A 191 -6.57 5.41 9.21
CA GLN A 191 -6.06 6.78 9.04
C GLN A 191 -5.04 6.93 7.89
N ALA A 192 -4.98 6.00 6.93
CA ALA A 192 -4.11 6.13 5.77
C ALA A 192 -4.62 7.21 4.81
N ASN A 193 -3.70 7.90 4.14
CA ASN A 193 -4.03 8.92 3.15
C ASN A 193 -3.87 8.38 1.72
N PHE A 194 -4.97 8.19 1.02
CA PHE A 194 -5.05 7.78 -0.38
C PHE A 194 -5.49 8.94 -1.30
N SER A 195 -5.39 10.20 -0.87
CA SER A 195 -5.87 11.31 -1.70
C SER A 195 -5.22 11.29 -3.09
N GLN A 196 -6.03 11.43 -4.15
CA GLN A 196 -5.58 11.38 -5.55
C GLN A 196 -4.88 10.07 -5.98
N ALA A 197 -4.92 9.01 -5.15
CA ALA A 197 -4.32 7.73 -5.50
C ALA A 197 -5.17 6.98 -6.55
N ASN A 198 -4.51 6.15 -7.36
CA ASN A 198 -5.19 5.28 -8.31
C ASN A 198 -5.27 3.85 -7.76
N LEU A 199 -6.44 3.44 -7.27
CA LEU A 199 -6.73 2.09 -6.78
C LEU A 199 -7.63 1.30 -7.75
N GLN A 200 -7.62 1.64 -9.04
CA GLN A 200 -8.44 0.95 -10.02
C GLN A 200 -8.17 -0.57 -9.98
N SER A 201 -9.24 -1.35 -9.86
CA SER A 201 -9.17 -2.83 -9.79
C SER A 201 -8.31 -3.39 -8.64
N ALA A 202 -8.03 -2.61 -7.60
CA ALA A 202 -7.34 -3.09 -6.40
C ALA A 202 -8.23 -4.04 -5.57
N PHE A 203 -7.59 -4.92 -4.80
CA PHE A 203 -8.24 -5.93 -3.96
C PHE A 203 -8.10 -5.58 -2.48
N LEU A 204 -9.13 -4.96 -1.91
CA LEU A 204 -9.22 -4.53 -0.51
C LEU A 204 -10.23 -5.35 0.31
N THR A 205 -10.55 -6.58 -0.11
CA THR A 205 -11.41 -7.49 0.65
C THR A 205 -10.93 -7.61 2.10
N GLU A 206 -11.81 -7.44 3.09
CA GLU A 206 -11.52 -7.46 4.54
C GLU A 206 -10.51 -6.40 5.03
N ALA A 207 -10.13 -5.41 4.20
CA ALA A 207 -9.22 -4.35 4.62
C ALA A 207 -9.89 -3.38 5.60
N ASN A 208 -9.11 -2.83 6.53
CA ASN A 208 -9.57 -1.82 7.48
C ASN A 208 -9.12 -0.43 7.03
N LEU A 209 -10.03 0.33 6.42
CA LEU A 209 -9.89 1.73 6.01
C LEU A 209 -10.60 2.71 6.96
N THR A 210 -10.76 2.37 8.25
CA THR A 210 -11.37 3.29 9.22
C THR A 210 -10.64 4.64 9.23
N GLU A 211 -11.40 5.73 9.12
CA GLU A 211 -10.91 7.12 9.05
C GLU A 211 -9.92 7.39 7.89
N ALA A 212 -9.89 6.55 6.85
CA ALA A 212 -9.01 6.77 5.70
C ALA A 212 -9.46 7.98 4.86
N ASN A 213 -8.49 8.72 4.32
CA ASN A 213 -8.76 9.81 3.37
C ASN A 213 -8.61 9.31 1.93
N LEU A 214 -9.71 9.27 1.17
CA LEU A 214 -9.75 8.81 -0.22
C LEU A 214 -10.12 9.94 -1.19
N ILE A 215 -10.06 11.21 -0.78
CA ILE A 215 -10.50 12.35 -1.60
C ILE A 215 -9.81 12.36 -2.96
N GLY A 216 -10.63 12.32 -4.02
CA GLY A 216 -10.16 12.34 -5.42
C GLY A 216 -9.47 11.05 -5.88
N ALA A 217 -9.49 9.99 -5.08
CA ALA A 217 -8.95 8.70 -5.49
C ALA A 217 -9.82 8.06 -6.58
N ASN A 218 -9.18 7.30 -7.46
CA ASN A 218 -9.86 6.45 -8.44
C ASN A 218 -10.00 5.03 -7.87
N LEU A 219 -11.23 4.61 -7.56
CA LEU A 219 -11.58 3.29 -7.04
C LEU A 219 -12.48 2.51 -8.01
N LYS A 220 -12.41 2.79 -9.31
CA LYS A 220 -13.19 2.05 -10.31
C LYS A 220 -12.89 0.56 -10.26
N LYS A 221 -13.93 -0.27 -10.27
CA LYS A 221 -13.83 -1.75 -10.21
C LYS A 221 -13.06 -2.29 -8.99
N VAL A 222 -12.92 -1.48 -7.94
CA VAL A 222 -12.25 -1.93 -6.71
C VAL A 222 -13.07 -3.04 -6.03
N LYS A 223 -12.38 -3.95 -5.35
CA LYS A 223 -13.01 -4.99 -4.53
C LYS A 223 -12.84 -4.64 -3.05
N LEU A 224 -13.94 -4.34 -2.38
CA LEU A 224 -14.05 -3.91 -0.98
C LEU A 224 -14.98 -4.83 -0.20
N GLU A 225 -15.17 -6.09 -0.61
CA GLU A 225 -16.09 -6.99 0.09
C GLU A 225 -15.65 -7.16 1.54
N ARG A 226 -16.60 -7.01 2.48
CA ARG A 226 -16.34 -7.04 3.94
C ARG A 226 -15.29 -6.04 4.42
N ALA A 227 -14.94 -5.02 3.64
CA ALA A 227 -14.02 -3.98 4.07
C ALA A 227 -14.67 -3.07 5.12
N ILE A 228 -13.85 -2.50 6.00
CA ILE A 228 -14.29 -1.55 7.03
C ILE A 228 -13.89 -0.15 6.56
N LEU A 229 -14.86 0.72 6.28
CA LEU A 229 -14.69 2.11 5.86
C LEU A 229 -15.39 3.07 6.81
N ILE A 230 -15.49 2.71 8.10
CA ILE A 230 -16.12 3.53 9.12
C ILE A 230 -15.42 4.90 9.20
N ASP A 231 -16.20 5.98 9.20
CA ASP A 231 -15.71 7.37 9.23
C ASP A 231 -14.76 7.78 8.07
N ALA A 232 -14.65 6.95 7.02
CA ALA A 232 -13.80 7.25 5.88
C ALA A 232 -14.30 8.45 5.05
N GLN A 233 -13.37 9.17 4.43
CA GLN A 233 -13.65 10.34 3.60
C GLN A 233 -13.53 10.00 2.12
N LEU A 234 -14.67 9.90 1.42
CA LEU A 234 -14.77 9.57 0.01
C LEU A 234 -15.53 10.62 -0.84
N PRO A 235 -15.55 11.94 -0.55
CA PRO A 235 -16.32 12.86 -1.37
C PRO A 235 -15.77 12.95 -2.80
N GLY A 236 -16.67 12.85 -3.79
CA GLY A 236 -16.33 12.94 -5.21
C GLY A 236 -15.52 11.76 -5.76
N VAL A 237 -15.42 10.65 -5.01
CA VAL A 237 -14.63 9.48 -5.41
C VAL A 237 -15.31 8.71 -6.55
N GLN A 238 -14.49 8.11 -7.40
CA GLN A 238 -14.97 7.22 -8.47
C GLN A 238 -15.02 5.77 -7.97
N LEU A 239 -16.21 5.24 -7.74
CA LEU A 239 -16.48 3.85 -7.32
C LEU A 239 -17.35 3.11 -8.34
N CYS A 240 -17.38 3.56 -9.61
CA CYS A 240 -18.18 2.87 -10.62
C CYS A 240 -17.70 1.41 -10.80
N ASP A 241 -18.66 0.49 -10.90
CA ASP A 241 -18.43 -0.96 -10.98
C ASP A 241 -17.70 -1.57 -9.75
N ALA A 242 -17.61 -0.86 -8.62
CA ALA A 242 -16.99 -1.36 -7.40
C ALA A 242 -17.83 -2.46 -6.73
N ILE A 243 -17.16 -3.39 -6.03
CA ILE A 243 -17.80 -4.45 -5.25
C ILE A 243 -17.61 -4.17 -3.78
N LEU A 244 -18.67 -3.76 -3.09
CA LEU A 244 -18.72 -3.40 -1.67
C LEU A 244 -19.69 -4.30 -0.88
N ALA A 245 -19.93 -5.53 -1.35
CA ALA A 245 -20.82 -6.46 -0.67
C ALA A 245 -20.36 -6.69 0.78
N ASP A 246 -21.31 -6.62 1.73
CA ASP A 246 -21.07 -6.75 3.17
C ASP A 246 -20.06 -5.72 3.75
N ALA A 247 -19.74 -4.63 3.04
CA ALA A 247 -18.84 -3.61 3.54
C ALA A 247 -19.48 -2.78 4.66
N GLN A 248 -18.66 -2.31 5.61
CA GLN A 248 -19.08 -1.45 6.71
C GLN A 248 -18.71 -0.02 6.41
N LEU A 249 -19.68 0.83 6.06
CA LEU A 249 -19.45 2.24 5.71
C LEU A 249 -20.08 3.20 6.73
N SER A 250 -20.45 2.73 7.93
CA SER A 250 -21.08 3.56 8.94
C SER A 250 -20.39 4.92 9.13
N ASN A 251 -21.17 6.01 9.09
CA ASN A 251 -20.72 7.42 9.17
C ASN A 251 -19.76 7.92 8.05
N ALA A 252 -19.48 7.12 7.02
CA ALA A 252 -18.59 7.55 5.95
C ALA A 252 -19.19 8.72 5.12
N ASN A 253 -18.30 9.57 4.61
CA ASN A 253 -18.67 10.66 3.71
C ASN A 253 -18.49 10.25 2.26
N LEU A 254 -19.59 9.98 1.57
CA LEU A 254 -19.68 9.59 0.16
C LEU A 254 -20.36 10.67 -0.69
N SER A 255 -20.34 11.93 -0.26
CA SER A 255 -21.01 13.02 -1.00
C SER A 255 -20.45 13.18 -2.43
N ASN A 256 -21.33 13.30 -3.42
CA ASN A 256 -20.99 13.41 -4.84
C ASN A 256 -20.15 12.24 -5.40
N THR A 257 -20.13 11.08 -4.73
CA THR A 257 -19.41 9.88 -5.19
C THR A 257 -20.13 9.26 -6.38
N ASP A 258 -19.38 8.75 -7.35
CA ASP A 258 -19.92 7.92 -8.43
C ASP A 258 -19.90 6.44 -8.02
N LEU A 259 -21.05 5.92 -7.61
CA LEU A 259 -21.32 4.52 -7.28
C LEU A 259 -22.11 3.82 -8.39
N SER A 260 -22.09 4.33 -9.62
CA SER A 260 -22.85 3.72 -10.71
C SER A 260 -22.43 2.26 -10.94
N ARG A 261 -23.42 1.37 -11.07
CA ARG A 261 -23.23 -0.09 -11.19
C ARG A 261 -22.42 -0.73 -10.05
N ALA A 262 -22.29 -0.07 -8.90
CA ALA A 262 -21.63 -0.66 -7.75
C ALA A 262 -22.51 -1.73 -7.10
N ASN A 263 -21.89 -2.79 -6.59
CA ASN A 263 -22.55 -3.81 -5.78
C ASN A 263 -22.38 -3.44 -4.29
N LEU A 264 -23.48 -3.07 -3.64
CA LEU A 264 -23.58 -2.70 -2.23
C LEU A 264 -24.49 -3.67 -1.47
N VAL A 265 -24.64 -4.91 -1.95
CA VAL A 265 -25.51 -5.91 -1.33
C VAL A 265 -25.10 -6.13 0.13
N ARG A 266 -26.07 -6.01 1.05
CA ARG A 266 -25.86 -6.11 2.51
C ARG A 266 -24.82 -5.14 3.09
N ALA A 267 -24.47 -4.07 2.37
CA ALA A 267 -23.58 -3.05 2.91
C ALA A 267 -24.25 -2.30 4.07
N ASP A 268 -23.47 -1.97 5.09
CA ASP A 268 -23.91 -1.08 6.16
C ASP A 268 -23.59 0.37 5.77
N LEU A 269 -24.62 1.10 5.32
CA LEU A 269 -24.56 2.51 4.95
C LEU A 269 -25.14 3.41 6.06
N THR A 270 -25.30 2.90 7.28
CA THR A 270 -25.91 3.64 8.40
C THR A 270 -25.22 4.98 8.62
N ARG A 271 -25.99 6.08 8.69
CA ARG A 271 -25.50 7.45 8.91
C ARG A 271 -24.47 7.94 7.87
N THR A 272 -24.37 7.31 6.70
CA THR A 272 -23.49 7.83 5.65
C THR A 272 -24.02 9.14 5.07
N ASN A 273 -23.11 9.99 4.62
CA ASN A 273 -23.46 11.16 3.81
C ASN A 273 -23.31 10.82 2.33
N MET A 274 -24.41 10.64 1.62
CA MET A 274 -24.45 10.33 0.17
C MET A 274 -25.14 11.44 -0.62
N ASN A 275 -25.13 12.68 -0.12
CA ASN A 275 -25.72 13.83 -0.81
C ASN A 275 -25.10 13.99 -2.21
N GLY A 276 -25.95 14.04 -3.24
CA GLY A 276 -25.52 14.16 -4.63
C GLY A 276 -24.80 12.93 -5.21
N ALA A 277 -24.76 11.80 -4.50
CA ALA A 277 -24.11 10.59 -5.01
C ALA A 277 -24.86 10.02 -6.22
N ASN A 278 -24.12 9.47 -7.17
CA ASN A 278 -24.67 8.75 -8.32
C ASN A 278 -24.70 7.26 -8.03
N LEU A 279 -25.89 6.70 -7.84
CA LEU A 279 -26.16 5.28 -7.57
C LEU A 279 -26.86 4.60 -8.76
N THR A 280 -26.79 5.20 -9.95
CA THR A 280 -27.45 4.67 -11.15
C THR A 280 -27.07 3.20 -11.38
N GLN A 281 -28.06 2.32 -11.50
CA GLN A 281 -27.86 0.86 -11.67
C GLN A 281 -27.07 0.16 -10.55
N ALA A 282 -26.88 0.79 -9.39
CA ALA A 282 -26.26 0.14 -8.24
C ALA A 282 -27.19 -0.92 -7.63
N ASP A 283 -26.61 -1.93 -7.00
CA ASP A 283 -27.36 -2.94 -6.25
C ASP A 283 -27.22 -2.73 -4.74
N LEU A 284 -28.29 -2.28 -4.10
CA LEU A 284 -28.37 -2.05 -2.65
C LEU A 284 -29.25 -3.11 -1.96
N THR A 285 -29.47 -4.26 -2.58
CA THR A 285 -30.32 -5.32 -2.00
C THR A 285 -29.85 -5.66 -0.58
N ASP A 286 -30.78 -5.64 0.37
CA ASP A 286 -30.53 -5.87 1.82
C ASP A 286 -29.54 -4.88 2.49
N ALA A 287 -29.22 -3.75 1.86
CA ALA A 287 -28.36 -2.73 2.48
C ALA A 287 -29.06 -2.00 3.63
N SER A 288 -28.32 -1.68 4.70
CA SER A 288 -28.82 -0.82 5.78
C SER A 288 -28.59 0.65 5.43
N VAL A 289 -29.65 1.42 5.23
CA VAL A 289 -29.59 2.86 4.93
C VAL A 289 -30.16 3.73 6.07
N ALA A 290 -30.08 3.23 7.30
CA ALA A 290 -30.64 3.91 8.45
C ALA A 290 -29.96 5.27 8.67
N ARG A 291 -30.75 6.35 8.71
CA ARG A 291 -30.26 7.74 8.87
C ARG A 291 -29.25 8.18 7.80
N THR A 292 -29.25 7.54 6.63
CA THR A 292 -28.41 7.93 5.50
C THR A 292 -28.92 9.21 4.85
N ASN A 293 -28.01 10.11 4.48
CA ASN A 293 -28.36 11.32 3.72
C ASN A 293 -28.26 11.04 2.21
N LEU A 294 -29.39 10.81 1.55
CA LEU A 294 -29.52 10.58 0.10
C LEU A 294 -30.05 11.83 -0.63
N ARG A 295 -29.95 13.03 -0.05
CA ARG A 295 -30.43 14.25 -0.71
C ARG A 295 -29.82 14.40 -2.10
N ASN A 296 -30.64 14.73 -3.09
CA ASN A 296 -30.21 14.91 -4.48
C ASN A 296 -29.44 13.71 -5.09
N ALA A 297 -29.49 12.53 -4.47
CA ALA A 297 -28.82 11.35 -5.01
C ALA A 297 -29.56 10.83 -6.23
N ASN A 298 -28.82 10.33 -7.22
CA ASN A 298 -29.41 9.69 -8.39
C ASN A 298 -29.49 8.18 -8.16
N LEU A 299 -30.67 7.67 -7.86
CA LEU A 299 -30.99 6.25 -7.64
C LEU A 299 -31.70 5.64 -8.87
N SER A 300 -31.50 6.21 -10.07
CA SER A 300 -32.17 5.71 -11.26
C SER A 300 -31.76 4.26 -11.55
N TYR A 301 -32.73 3.38 -11.80
CA TYR A 301 -32.49 1.95 -12.05
C TYR A 301 -31.74 1.21 -10.94
N THR A 302 -31.69 1.75 -9.71
CA THR A 302 -31.06 1.10 -8.55
C THR A 302 -31.92 -0.07 -8.05
N TYR A 303 -31.29 -1.16 -7.63
CA TYR A 303 -31.96 -2.28 -6.96
C TYR A 303 -32.04 -1.99 -5.46
N LEU A 304 -33.26 -1.77 -4.95
CA LEU A 304 -33.53 -1.40 -3.55
C LEU A 304 -34.34 -2.46 -2.81
N THR A 305 -34.38 -3.69 -3.35
CA THR A 305 -35.14 -4.79 -2.78
C THR A 305 -34.76 -5.02 -1.30
N ARG A 306 -35.79 -5.05 -0.42
CA ARG A 306 -35.63 -5.21 1.04
C ARG A 306 -34.82 -4.11 1.76
N VAL A 307 -34.69 -2.93 1.17
CA VAL A 307 -34.06 -1.76 1.83
C VAL A 307 -35.08 -0.96 2.64
N GLU A 308 -34.78 -0.66 3.91
CA GLU A 308 -35.63 0.17 4.77
C GLU A 308 -35.28 1.67 4.69
N PHE A 309 -36.14 2.46 4.02
CA PHE A 309 -35.92 3.91 3.81
C PHE A 309 -36.47 4.84 4.88
N SER A 310 -37.23 4.33 5.85
CA SER A 310 -38.06 5.15 6.75
C SER A 310 -37.29 6.25 7.50
N SER A 311 -36.00 6.07 7.72
CA SER A 311 -35.12 7.02 8.40
C SER A 311 -34.10 7.71 7.50
N ALA A 312 -34.05 7.39 6.21
CA ALA A 312 -33.15 8.01 5.25
C ALA A 312 -33.71 9.36 4.75
N ASN A 313 -32.83 10.33 4.52
CA ASN A 313 -33.21 11.62 3.93
C ASN A 313 -33.12 11.55 2.41
N THR A 314 -34.24 11.36 1.73
CA THR A 314 -34.32 11.20 0.27
C THR A 314 -34.78 12.46 -0.47
N ALA A 315 -34.76 13.62 0.18
CA ALA A 315 -35.27 14.85 -0.44
C ALA A 315 -34.50 15.20 -1.73
N GLY A 316 -35.23 15.32 -2.84
CA GLY A 316 -34.66 15.59 -4.16
C GLY A 316 -33.95 14.40 -4.82
N ALA A 317 -34.01 13.20 -4.22
CA ALA A 317 -33.46 12.00 -4.85
C ALA A 317 -34.27 11.61 -6.10
N ILE A 318 -33.57 11.09 -7.12
CA ILE A 318 -34.17 10.65 -8.37
C ILE A 318 -34.30 9.13 -8.32
N LEU A 319 -35.53 8.60 -8.41
CA LEU A 319 -35.83 7.16 -8.29
C LEU A 319 -36.31 6.53 -9.60
N HIS A 320 -36.24 7.25 -10.72
CA HIS A 320 -36.76 6.79 -12.01
C HIS A 320 -36.23 5.41 -12.41
N GLY A 321 -37.12 4.45 -12.63
CA GLY A 321 -36.80 3.08 -13.00
C GLY A 321 -36.19 2.22 -11.88
N ALA A 322 -36.09 2.73 -10.64
CA ALA A 322 -35.57 1.97 -9.51
C ALA A 322 -36.50 0.81 -9.14
N ILE A 323 -35.93 -0.32 -8.72
CA ILE A 323 -36.68 -1.45 -8.18
C ILE A 323 -36.81 -1.23 -6.67
N MET A 324 -38.00 -0.87 -6.23
CA MET A 324 -38.32 -0.46 -4.86
C MET A 324 -38.25 -1.63 -3.86
N PRO A 325 -38.31 -1.38 -2.54
CA PRO A 325 -38.20 -2.43 -1.53
C PRO A 325 -39.19 -3.58 -1.65
N ASN A 326 -40.38 -3.33 -2.20
CA ASN A 326 -41.43 -4.31 -2.47
C ASN A 326 -41.26 -5.05 -3.82
N GLY A 327 -40.26 -4.69 -4.63
CA GLY A 327 -39.99 -5.27 -5.94
C GLY A 327 -40.66 -4.56 -7.13
N GLU A 328 -41.48 -3.53 -6.90
CA GLU A 328 -42.10 -2.74 -7.96
C GLU A 328 -41.10 -1.74 -8.57
N ILE A 329 -41.33 -1.36 -9.83
CA ILE A 329 -40.53 -0.34 -10.51
C ILE A 329 -41.15 1.03 -10.23
N HIS A 330 -40.33 2.00 -9.81
CA HIS A 330 -40.76 3.38 -9.63
C HIS A 330 -40.75 4.13 -10.96
N ASP A 331 -41.88 4.73 -11.32
CA ASP A 331 -42.02 5.54 -12.55
C ASP A 331 -41.11 6.78 -12.56
#